data_AF-A0A953E325-F1
#
_entry.id   AF-A0A953E325-F1
#
_cell.length_a   1.000
_cell.length_b   1.000
_cell.length_c   1.000
_cell.angle_alpha   90.00
_cell.angle_beta   90.00
_cell.angle_gamma   90.00
#
_symmetry.space_group_name_H-M   'P 1'
#
loop_
_entity.id
_entity.type
_entity.pdbx_description
1 polymer ?
#
loop_
_entity_poly.entity_id
_entity_poly.type
_entity_poly.pdbx_seq_one_letter_code
_entity_poly.pdbx_strand_id
1 'polypeptide(L)' 'MAIAIGDAKGITLNIANAEDLDRIGGFGQDRVRRIIGNRPFRSWDGLGKAGGFGGTLADALRQTGAA' A
#
# COMPACT_ATOMS: atom_id res chain seq x y z
N MET A 1 9.49 2.81 14.65
CA MET A 1 8.57 3.92 14.31
C MET A 1 7.36 3.33 13.62
N ALA A 2 6.17 3.53 14.19
CA ALA A 2 4.94 3.02 13.59
C ALA A 2 4.62 3.82 12.33
N ILE A 3 4.40 3.13 11.22
CA ILE A 3 3.86 3.75 10.02
C ILE A 3 2.39 4.03 10.34
N ALA A 4 1.99 5.30 10.40
CA ALA A 4 0.59 5.67 10.53
C ALA A 4 -0.08 5.49 9.17
N ILE A 5 -0.72 4.34 8.98
CA ILE A 5 -1.62 4.05 7.86
C ILE A 5 -3.03 4.38 8.35
N GLY A 6 -3.74 5.22 7.62
CA GLY A 6 -5.15 5.56 7.81
C GLY A 6 -6.09 4.51 7.22
N ASP A 7 -7.37 4.84 7.13
CA ASP A 7 -8.39 3.88 6.66
C ASP A 7 -8.22 3.59 5.16
N ALA A 8 -7.84 2.36 4.83
CA ALA A 8 -7.69 1.88 3.45
C ALA A 8 -8.88 1.01 2.99
N LYS A 9 -9.98 1.04 3.75
CA LYS A 9 -11.14 0.21 3.52
C LYS A 9 -11.78 0.50 2.16
N GLY A 10 -11.82 -0.51 1.30
CA GLY A 10 -12.38 -0.40 -0.06
C GLY A 10 -11.39 0.18 -1.09
N ILE A 11 -10.14 0.45 -0.68
CA ILE A 11 -9.07 0.81 -1.60
C ILE A 11 -8.45 -0.47 -2.14
N THR A 12 -8.46 -0.63 -3.47
CA THR A 12 -7.87 -1.79 -4.12
C THR A 12 -6.52 -1.42 -4.70
N LEU A 13 -5.42 -1.98 -4.19
CA LEU A 13 -4.04 -1.56 -4.52
C LEU A 13 -3.69 -1.68 -6.00
N ASN A 14 -4.35 -2.60 -6.72
CA ASN A 14 -4.17 -2.81 -8.16
C ASN A 14 -4.83 -1.74 -9.04
N ILE A 15 -5.84 -1.04 -8.53
CA ILE A 15 -6.61 -0.02 -9.29
C ILE A 15 -6.61 1.36 -8.63
N ALA A 16 -6.20 1.46 -7.36
CA ALA A 16 -6.14 2.70 -6.60
C ALA A 16 -5.32 3.75 -7.35
N ASN A 17 -5.74 5.01 -7.31
CA ASN A 17 -4.94 6.09 -7.88
C ASN A 17 -3.95 6.65 -6.83
N ALA A 18 -3.13 7.63 -7.22
CA ALA A 18 -2.15 8.22 -6.32
C ALA A 18 -2.83 8.94 -5.13
N GLU A 19 -3.97 9.59 -5.38
CA GLU A 19 -4.75 10.29 -4.34
C GLU A 19 -5.35 9.31 -3.32
N ASP A 20 -5.88 8.17 -3.76
CA ASP A 20 -6.37 7.11 -2.87
C ASP A 20 -5.26 6.62 -1.93
N LEU A 21 -4.06 6.39 -2.46
CA LEU A 21 -2.90 5.95 -1.68
C LEU A 21 -2.37 7.05 -0.75
N ASP A 22 -2.39 8.31 -1.20
CA ASP A 22 -1.99 9.46 -0.40
C ASP A 22 -2.97 9.71 0.76
N ARG A 23 -4.26 9.52 0.50
CA ARG A 23 -5.36 9.67 1.47
C ARG A 23 -5.29 8.66 2.60
N ILE A 24 -4.83 7.43 2.31
CA ILE A 24 -4.53 6.45 3.35
C ILE A 24 -3.42 6.99 4.26
N GLY A 25 -2.45 7.74 3.73
CA GLY A 25 -1.29 8.17 4.51
C GLY A 25 -0.35 7.00 4.84
N GLY A 26 0.87 7.31 5.29
CA GLY A 26 1.90 6.30 5.58
C GLY A 26 2.65 5.78 4.34
N PHE A 27 2.15 6.08 3.13
CA PHE A 27 2.88 5.97 1.88
C PHE A 27 3.47 7.33 1.50
N GLY A 28 4.78 7.51 1.71
CA GLY A 28 5.47 8.66 1.11
C GLY A 28 5.40 8.61 -0.42
N GLN A 29 5.63 9.73 -1.11
CA GLN A 29 5.57 9.84 -2.58
C GLN A 29 6.35 8.73 -3.30
N ASP A 30 7.50 8.32 -2.78
CA ASP A 30 8.33 7.24 -3.34
C ASP A 30 7.58 5.89 -3.30
N ARG A 31 6.85 5.63 -2.21
CA ARG A 31 6.07 4.41 -2.03
C ARG A 31 4.87 4.39 -2.97
N VAL A 32 4.13 5.50 -3.07
CA VAL A 32 2.99 5.61 -3.99
C VAL A 32 3.42 5.28 -5.41
N ARG A 33 4.54 5.86 -5.88
CA ARG A 33 5.11 5.56 -7.20
C ARG A 33 5.47 4.09 -7.37
N ARG A 34 6.06 3.46 -6.35
CA ARG A 34 6.41 2.02 -6.37
C ARG A 34 5.18 1.13 -6.37
N ILE A 35 4.10 1.49 -5.68
CA ILE A 35 2.84 0.73 -5.74
C ILE A 35 2.33 0.77 -7.17
N ILE A 36 2.19 1.96 -7.74
CA ILE A 36 1.67 2.14 -9.10
C ILE A 36 2.55 1.42 -10.13
N GLY A 37 3.88 1.49 -9.98
CA GLY A 37 4.84 0.88 -10.90
C GLY A 37 5.01 -0.64 -10.77
N ASN A 38 4.72 -1.25 -9.61
CA ASN A 38 4.85 -2.70 -9.40
C ASN A 38 3.52 -3.46 -9.51
N ARG A 39 2.43 -2.81 -9.89
CA ARG A 39 1.19 -3.51 -10.23
C ARG A 39 1.41 -4.42 -11.44
N PRO A 40 0.74 -5.58 -11.52
CA PRO A 40 -0.26 -6.07 -10.58
C PRO A 40 0.33 -6.86 -9.40
N PHE A 41 -0.18 -6.59 -8.19
CA PHE A 41 0.11 -7.36 -7.00
C PHE A 41 -0.86 -8.53 -6.88
N ARG A 42 -0.29 -9.74 -6.85
CA ARG A 42 -1.06 -10.99 -6.71
C ARG A 42 -1.27 -11.39 -5.25
N SER A 43 -0.43 -10.89 -4.35
CA SER A 43 -0.44 -11.26 -2.93
C SER A 43 0.26 -10.18 -2.10
N TRP A 44 -0.08 -10.11 -0.82
CA TRP A 44 0.55 -9.20 0.16
C TRP A 44 2.07 -9.40 0.30
N ASP A 45 2.56 -10.64 0.20
CA ASP A 45 4.00 -10.94 0.20
C ASP A 45 4.70 -10.34 -1.03
N GLY A 46 4.03 -10.40 -2.19
CA GLY A 46 4.48 -9.77 -3.43
C GLY A 46 4.49 -8.25 -3.31
N LEU A 47 3.51 -7.65 -2.63
CA LEU A 47 3.53 -6.22 -2.31
C LEU A 47 4.80 -5.87 -1.52
N GLY A 48 5.10 -6.64 -0.46
CA GLY A 48 6.28 -6.40 0.37
C GLY A 48 7.59 -6.53 -0.38
N LYS A 49 7.75 -7.61 -1.16
CA LYS A 49 8.97 -7.89 -1.92
C LYS A 49 9.13 -7.03 -3.17
N ALA A 50 8.10 -6.90 -4.01
CA ALA A 50 8.18 -6.17 -5.28
C ALA A 50 8.20 -4.65 -5.08
N GLY A 51 7.37 -4.16 -4.15
CA GLY A 51 7.30 -2.74 -3.83
C GLY A 51 8.43 -2.24 -2.92
N GLY A 52 9.21 -3.16 -2.32
CA GLY A 52 10.14 -2.82 -1.24
C GLY A 52 9.44 -2.28 0.01
N PHE A 53 8.17 -2.67 0.18
CA PHE A 53 7.42 -2.33 1.38
C PHE A 53 7.81 -3.32 2.47
N GLY A 54 8.39 -2.85 3.56
CA GLY A 54 8.64 -3.73 4.71
C GLY A 54 7.35 -4.44 5.13
N GLY A 55 7.43 -5.69 5.61
CA GLY A 55 6.26 -6.50 5.95
C GLY A 55 5.24 -5.77 6.85
N THR A 56 5.72 -4.85 7.69
CA THR A 56 4.90 -3.97 8.53
C THR A 56 3.91 -3.09 7.75
N LEU A 57 4.28 -2.60 6.57
CA LEU A 57 3.39 -1.77 5.75
C LEU A 57 2.30 -2.60 5.08
N ALA A 58 2.69 -3.73 4.50
CA ALA A 58 1.74 -4.66 3.87
C ALA A 58 0.74 -5.20 4.90
N ASP A 59 1.21 -5.47 6.12
CA ASP A 59 0.36 -5.91 7.22
C ASP A 59 -0.58 -4.80 7.70
N ALA A 60 -0.07 -3.58 7.86
CA ALA A 60 -0.90 -2.44 8.23
C ALA A 60 -2.01 -2.18 7.20
N LEU A 61 -1.71 -2.26 5.90
CA LEU A 61 -2.73 -2.12 4.85
C LEU A 61 -3.82 -3.18 4.93
N ARG A 62 -3.40 -4.42 5.14
CA ARG A 62 -4.30 -5.54 5.34
C ARG A 62 -5.19 -5.33 6.56
N GLN A 63 -4.64 -4.80 7.66
CA GLN A 63 -5.41 -4.47 8.87
C GLN A 63 -6.38 -3.31 8.65
N THR A 64 -6.03 -2.34 7.81
CA THR A 64 -6.88 -1.18 7.47
C THR A 64 -7.94 -1.48 6.40
N GLY A 65 -7.97 -2.71 5.85
CA GLY A 65 -9.02 -3.16 4.93
C GLY A 65 -8.78 -2.88 3.45
N ALA A 66 -7.53 -2.64 3.04
CA ALA A 66 -7.16 -2.60 1.62
C ALA A 66 -7.28 -3.99 0.97
N ALA A 67 -7.50 -4.01 -0.35
CA ALA A 67 -7.67 -5.22 -1.16
C ALA A 67 -6.69 -5.31 -2.35
#